data_AF-A0A1M6LJC2-F1
#
_entry.id   AF-A0A1M6LJC2-F1
#
_cell.length_a   1.000
_cell.length_b   1.000
_cell.length_c   1.000
_cell.angle_alpha   90.00
_cell.angle_beta   90.00
_cell.angle_gamma   90.00
#
_symmetry.space_group_name_H-M   'P 1'
#
loop_
_entity.id
_entity.type
_entity.pdbx_description
1 polymer ?
#
loop_
_entity_poly.entity_id
_entity_poly.type
_entity_poly.pdbx_seq_one_letter_code
_entity_poly.pdbx_strand_id
1 'polypeptide(L)'
;MKEEIRRQILQALPEIEKMDEIEVVEQRNKEYGDFSSNVALKMAKKLGKTPMELAKCLAESIKTEGTFAEVEAVPPGFINFYIGEEWLYKAFEAWHFESLPLEVRKDIRCIVKAEEAGGCIQGILRAEEIKRLQYVHSRSKSIIRILKAEGICYDDLKTGFDYHRTDVEKEILRQLMDYHRMIQMTFEKRDCKILLEYMLTLGAGFYRYHEGILFRSLKSPLLYGTLRVMDGIRLVMKDLLDILGLDAPEKS
;
A
#
# COMPACT_ATOMS: atom_id res chain seq x y z
N MET A 1 1.23 -9.00 4.27
CA MET A 1 -0.08 -9.68 4.12
C MET A 1 0.01 -11.01 3.39
N LYS A 2 0.55 -11.10 2.16
CA LYS A 2 0.67 -12.39 1.45
C LYS A 2 1.33 -13.48 2.30
N GLU A 3 2.42 -13.16 2.99
CA GLU A 3 3.08 -14.10 3.91
C GLU A 3 2.18 -14.55 5.07
N GLU A 4 1.40 -13.64 5.64
CA GLU A 4 0.43 -13.97 6.69
C GLU A 4 -0.66 -14.91 6.17
N ILE A 5 -1.19 -14.66 4.96
CA ILE A 5 -2.14 -15.56 4.29
C ILE A 5 -1.51 -16.94 4.08
N ARG A 6 -0.28 -17.00 3.54
CA ARG A 6 0.43 -18.28 3.34
C ARG A 6 0.66 -19.01 4.65
N ARG A 7 1.03 -18.29 5.71
CA ARG A 7 1.22 -18.85 7.06
C ARG A 7 -0.06 -19.48 7.59
N GLN A 8 -1.21 -18.81 7.45
CA GLN A 8 -2.48 -19.36 7.91
C GLN A 8 -2.95 -20.55 7.05
N ILE A 9 -2.74 -20.51 5.72
CA ILE A 9 -2.99 -21.65 4.84
C ILE A 9 -2.12 -22.85 5.23
N LEU A 10 -0.84 -22.64 5.50
CA LEU A 10 0.09 -23.71 5.91
C LEU A 10 -0.31 -24.33 7.26
N GLN A 11 -0.79 -23.50 8.21
CA GLN A 11 -1.31 -23.99 9.49
C GLN A 11 -2.58 -24.83 9.32
N ALA A 12 -3.45 -24.44 8.38
CA ALA A 12 -4.68 -25.17 8.06
C ALA A 12 -4.44 -26.40 7.16
N LEU A 13 -3.30 -26.45 6.45
CA LEU A 13 -2.94 -27.50 5.49
C LEU A 13 -1.47 -27.93 5.63
N PRO A 14 -1.15 -28.72 6.67
CA PRO A 14 0.23 -29.16 6.95
C PRO A 14 0.83 -30.09 5.89
N GLU A 15 0.05 -30.58 4.92
CA GLU A 15 0.52 -31.41 3.80
C GLU A 15 1.28 -30.63 2.72
N ILE A 16 1.31 -29.30 2.83
CA ILE A 16 2.21 -28.43 2.07
C ILE A 16 3.50 -28.29 2.88
N GLU A 17 4.64 -28.57 2.26
CA GLU A 17 5.93 -28.54 2.95
C GLU A 17 6.56 -27.14 2.94
N LYS A 18 6.27 -26.35 1.89
CA LYS A 18 6.93 -25.06 1.66
C LYS A 18 5.92 -23.95 1.43
N MET A 19 6.19 -22.81 2.07
CA MET A 19 5.35 -21.62 1.96
C MET A 19 5.24 -21.10 0.51
N ASP A 20 6.30 -21.26 -0.28
CA ASP A 20 6.35 -20.79 -1.68
C ASP A 20 5.47 -21.58 -2.65
N GLU A 21 4.99 -22.77 -2.26
CA GLU A 21 4.02 -23.54 -3.04
C GLU A 21 2.61 -22.91 -2.99
N ILE A 22 2.38 -22.05 -2.00
CA ILE A 22 1.12 -21.34 -1.79
C ILE A 22 1.13 -20.05 -2.59
N GLU A 23 0.40 -20.08 -3.69
CA GLU A 23 0.20 -18.92 -4.55
C GLU A 23 -0.89 -18.02 -3.95
N VAL A 24 -0.52 -16.77 -3.68
CA VAL A 24 -1.43 -15.72 -3.19
C VAL A 24 -1.27 -14.51 -4.10
N VAL A 25 -2.35 -14.14 -4.78
CA VAL A 25 -2.38 -13.07 -5.77
C VAL A 25 -3.29 -11.97 -5.28
N GLU A 26 -2.88 -10.73 -5.47
CA GLU A 26 -3.76 -9.59 -5.19
C GLU A 26 -4.77 -9.39 -6.30
N GLN A 27 -5.98 -9.06 -5.89
CA GLN A 27 -7.06 -8.83 -6.81
C GLN A 27 -7.20 -7.34 -7.11
N ARG A 28 -7.28 -7.01 -8.40
CA ARG A 28 -7.59 -5.65 -8.85
C ARG A 28 -9.07 -5.34 -8.65
N ASN A 29 -9.94 -6.34 -8.85
CA ASN A 29 -11.36 -6.23 -8.60
C ASN A 29 -11.67 -6.59 -7.13
N LYS A 30 -12.26 -5.65 -6.40
CA LYS A 30 -12.63 -5.83 -4.98
C LYS A 30 -13.72 -6.86 -4.76
N GLU A 31 -14.49 -7.22 -5.79
CA GLU A 31 -15.47 -8.33 -5.72
C GLU A 31 -14.81 -9.69 -5.48
N TYR A 32 -13.50 -9.83 -5.75
CA TYR A 32 -12.75 -11.05 -5.48
C TYR A 32 -11.89 -10.94 -4.21
N GLY A 33 -12.19 -9.97 -3.34
CA GLY A 33 -11.40 -9.67 -2.15
C GLY A 33 -10.17 -8.82 -2.42
N ASP A 34 -9.31 -8.69 -1.41
CA ASP A 34 -8.00 -8.06 -1.55
C ASP A 34 -6.96 -9.05 -2.09
N PHE A 35 -7.06 -10.33 -1.71
CA PHE A 35 -6.21 -11.42 -2.18
C PHE A 35 -7.02 -12.66 -2.55
N SER A 36 -6.47 -13.51 -3.41
CA SER A 36 -7.02 -14.82 -3.72
C SER A 36 -5.92 -15.88 -3.76
N SER A 37 -6.27 -17.12 -3.42
CA SER A 37 -5.39 -18.29 -3.54
C SER A 37 -6.09 -19.43 -4.28
N ASN A 38 -5.33 -20.09 -5.16
CA ASN A 38 -5.74 -21.30 -5.88
C ASN A 38 -5.28 -22.60 -5.17
N VAL A 39 -4.83 -22.51 -3.91
CA VAL A 39 -4.21 -23.64 -3.21
C VAL A 39 -5.12 -24.88 -3.15
N ALA A 40 -6.42 -24.69 -2.99
CA ALA A 40 -7.36 -25.81 -2.94
C ALA A 40 -7.44 -26.55 -4.28
N LEU A 41 -7.36 -25.85 -5.41
CA LEU A 41 -7.30 -26.47 -6.74
C LEU A 41 -6.05 -27.34 -6.92
N LYS A 42 -4.90 -26.89 -6.38
CA LYS A 42 -3.63 -27.61 -6.46
C LYS A 42 -3.61 -28.86 -5.55
N MET A 43 -4.23 -28.76 -4.37
CA MET A 43 -4.12 -29.78 -3.31
C MET A 43 -5.27 -30.78 -3.27
N ALA A 44 -6.43 -30.46 -3.85
CA ALA A 44 -7.63 -31.30 -3.83
C ALA A 44 -7.38 -32.76 -4.22
N LYS A 45 -6.66 -32.98 -5.34
CA LYS A 45 -6.33 -34.32 -5.84
C LYS A 45 -5.45 -35.10 -4.86
N LYS A 46 -4.46 -34.43 -4.22
CA LYS A 46 -3.54 -35.05 -3.25
C LYS A 46 -4.29 -35.50 -1.99
N LEU A 47 -5.31 -34.75 -1.59
CA LEU A 47 -6.09 -34.98 -0.37
C LEU A 47 -7.38 -35.77 -0.60
N GLY A 48 -7.67 -36.20 -1.84
CA GLY A 48 -8.87 -36.97 -2.18
C GLY A 48 -10.18 -36.20 -1.97
N LYS A 49 -10.16 -34.86 -2.00
CA LYS A 49 -11.34 -33.98 -1.86
C LYS A 49 -11.64 -33.27 -3.18
N THR A 50 -12.86 -32.74 -3.34
CA THR A 50 -13.08 -31.78 -4.43
C THR A 50 -12.43 -30.42 -4.09
N PRO A 51 -12.00 -29.63 -5.08
CA PRO A 51 -11.44 -28.30 -4.83
C PRO A 51 -12.37 -27.38 -4.03
N MET A 52 -13.67 -27.45 -4.25
CA MET A 52 -14.64 -26.61 -3.54
C MET A 52 -14.78 -27.03 -2.08
N GLU A 53 -14.85 -28.34 -1.78
CA GLU A 53 -14.88 -28.83 -0.41
C GLU A 53 -13.61 -28.43 0.34
N LEU A 54 -12.45 -28.56 -0.30
CA LEU A 54 -11.18 -28.17 0.30
C LEU A 54 -11.11 -26.65 0.54
N ALA A 55 -11.54 -25.83 -0.41
CA ALA A 55 -11.60 -24.38 -0.26
C ALA A 55 -12.50 -23.97 0.91
N LYS A 56 -13.67 -24.59 1.06
CA LYS A 56 -14.59 -24.35 2.19
C LYS A 56 -13.95 -24.71 3.53
N CYS A 57 -13.38 -25.91 3.64
CA CYS A 57 -12.68 -26.33 4.86
C CYS A 57 -11.57 -25.36 5.25
N LEU A 58 -10.79 -24.87 4.28
CA LEU A 58 -9.73 -23.91 4.53
C LEU A 58 -10.28 -22.55 4.97
N ALA A 59 -11.29 -22.02 4.28
CA ALA A 59 -11.92 -20.75 4.64
C ALA A 59 -12.47 -20.77 6.08
N GLU A 60 -13.09 -21.88 6.51
CA GLU A 60 -13.61 -22.07 7.88
C GLU A 60 -12.51 -22.23 8.94
N SER A 61 -11.33 -22.74 8.54
CA SER A 61 -10.21 -23.01 9.47
C SER A 61 -9.29 -21.80 9.67
N ILE A 62 -9.33 -20.82 8.77
CA ILE A 62 -8.48 -19.63 8.80
C ILE A 62 -9.00 -18.66 9.86
N LYS A 63 -8.09 -18.12 10.68
CA LYS A 63 -8.42 -17.19 11.75
C LYS A 63 -8.65 -15.80 11.18
N THR A 64 -9.88 -15.33 11.26
CA THR A 64 -10.28 -14.01 10.76
C THR A 64 -10.06 -12.90 11.79
N GLU A 65 -10.21 -13.21 13.08
CA GLU A 65 -10.15 -12.25 14.19
C GLU A 65 -8.93 -11.30 14.10
N GLY A 66 -9.21 -10.01 13.89
CA GLY A 66 -8.20 -8.96 13.84
C GLY A 66 -7.29 -8.97 12.61
N THR A 67 -7.50 -9.86 11.64
CA THR A 67 -6.70 -9.98 10.40
C THR A 67 -7.55 -9.83 9.13
N PHE A 68 -8.64 -10.59 9.02
CA PHE A 68 -9.52 -10.61 7.87
C PHE A 68 -10.93 -10.18 8.27
N ALA A 69 -11.58 -9.38 7.42
CA ALA A 69 -13.02 -9.14 7.53
C ALA A 69 -13.79 -10.42 7.15
N GLU A 70 -13.32 -11.11 6.12
CA GLU A 70 -13.95 -12.30 5.58
C GLU A 70 -12.92 -13.16 4.83
N VAL A 71 -13.14 -14.47 4.83
CA VAL A 71 -12.43 -15.43 3.99
C VAL A 71 -13.48 -16.30 3.33
N GLU A 72 -13.54 -16.26 2.00
CA GLU A 72 -14.64 -16.82 1.23
C GLU A 72 -14.12 -17.88 0.26
N ALA A 73 -14.73 -19.07 0.27
CA ALA A 73 -14.49 -20.09 -0.73
C ALA A 73 -15.42 -19.88 -1.93
N VAL A 74 -14.85 -19.68 -3.11
CA VAL A 74 -15.60 -19.42 -4.36
C VAL A 74 -15.30 -20.45 -5.45
N PRO A 75 -16.26 -20.78 -6.33
CA PRO A 75 -16.03 -21.71 -7.44
C PRO A 75 -14.89 -21.24 -8.38
N PRO A 76 -14.13 -22.17 -8.99
CA PRO A 76 -14.16 -23.62 -8.84
C PRO A 76 -13.37 -24.17 -7.63
N GLY A 77 -12.98 -23.34 -6.66
CA GLY A 77 -12.11 -23.71 -5.54
C GLY A 77 -11.03 -22.66 -5.23
N PHE A 78 -11.33 -21.38 -5.47
CA PHE A 78 -10.50 -20.28 -5.01
C PHE A 78 -10.88 -19.91 -3.58
N ILE A 79 -9.94 -19.30 -2.87
CA ILE A 79 -10.18 -18.73 -1.55
C ILE A 79 -9.85 -17.24 -1.65
N ASN A 80 -10.87 -16.40 -1.48
CA ASN A 80 -10.75 -14.95 -1.47
C ASN A 80 -10.59 -14.45 -0.03
N PHE A 81 -9.73 -13.46 0.17
CA PHE A 81 -9.40 -12.87 1.46
C PHE A 81 -9.73 -11.40 1.44
N TYR A 82 -10.57 -10.95 2.37
CA TYR A 82 -10.95 -9.56 2.58
C TYR A 82 -10.22 -9.07 3.84
N ILE A 83 -9.35 -8.07 3.72
CA ILE A 83 -8.57 -7.58 4.86
C ILE A 83 -9.49 -6.88 5.86
N GLY A 84 -9.32 -7.17 7.15
CA GLY A 84 -10.02 -6.46 8.20
C GLY A 84 -9.50 -5.03 8.35
N GLU A 85 -10.39 -4.06 8.52
CA GLU A 85 -9.99 -2.66 8.70
C GLU A 85 -9.02 -2.49 9.87
N GLU A 86 -9.28 -3.19 10.97
CA GLU A 86 -8.46 -3.12 12.18
C GLU A 86 -7.03 -3.64 11.94
N TRP A 87 -6.88 -4.65 11.06
CA TRP A 87 -5.56 -5.10 10.66
C TRP A 87 -4.81 -4.03 9.89
N LEU A 88 -5.49 -3.35 8.94
CA LEU A 88 -4.89 -2.32 8.11
C LEU A 88 -4.31 -1.18 8.97
N TYR A 89 -5.08 -0.72 9.95
CA TYR A 89 -4.64 0.34 10.86
C TYR A 89 -3.49 -0.12 11.76
N LYS A 90 -3.56 -1.32 12.34
CA LYS A 90 -2.46 -1.89 13.14
C LYS A 90 -1.18 -2.09 12.34
N ALA A 91 -1.31 -2.58 11.10
CA ALA A 91 -0.18 -2.73 10.19
C ALA A 91 0.44 -1.38 9.86
N PHE A 92 -0.37 -0.35 9.64
CA PHE A 92 0.13 1.00 9.39
C PHE A 92 0.78 1.65 10.62
N GLU A 93 0.28 1.40 11.84
CA GLU A 93 0.94 1.85 13.06
C GLU A 93 2.37 1.27 13.18
N ALA A 94 2.53 0.00 12.82
CA ALA A 94 3.82 -0.69 12.75
C ALA A 94 4.61 -0.41 11.46
N TRP A 95 4.04 0.29 10.48
CA TRP A 95 4.70 0.60 9.22
C TRP A 95 5.62 1.80 9.37
N HIS A 96 6.85 1.70 8.89
CA HIS A 96 7.79 2.81 8.88
C HIS A 96 8.25 3.03 7.45
N PHE A 97 8.36 4.29 7.05
CA PHE A 97 8.95 4.59 5.76
C PHE A 97 10.45 4.28 5.80
N GLU A 98 10.90 3.46 4.85
CA GLU A 98 12.30 3.18 4.62
C GLU A 98 12.67 3.68 3.23
N SER A 99 13.70 4.51 3.18
CA SER A 99 14.17 5.10 1.93
C SER A 99 14.96 4.07 1.14
N LEU A 100 14.81 4.02 -0.19
CA LEU A 100 15.51 3.02 -1.00
C LEU A 100 17.04 3.14 -0.92
N PRO A 101 17.79 2.02 -0.93
CA PRO A 101 19.24 2.02 -1.07
C PRO A 101 19.70 2.78 -2.32
N LEU A 102 20.89 3.39 -2.26
CA LEU A 102 21.41 4.23 -3.34
C LEU A 102 21.51 3.51 -4.69
N GLU A 103 21.91 2.23 -4.68
CA GLU A 103 22.03 1.43 -5.89
C GLU A 103 20.66 1.18 -6.54
N VAL A 104 19.66 0.81 -5.74
CA VAL A 104 18.27 0.66 -6.21
C VAL A 104 17.77 1.96 -6.85
N ARG A 105 18.04 3.12 -6.23
CA ARG A 105 17.66 4.42 -6.83
C ARG A 105 18.35 4.70 -8.17
N LYS A 106 19.62 4.33 -8.31
CA LYS A 106 20.36 4.50 -9.58
C LYS A 106 19.74 3.64 -10.66
N ASP A 107 19.39 2.41 -10.36
CA ASP A 107 18.81 1.51 -11.34
C ASP A 107 17.41 1.95 -11.80
N ILE A 108 16.54 2.42 -10.89
CA ILE A 108 15.25 3.01 -11.30
C ILE A 108 15.47 4.21 -12.20
N ARG A 109 16.42 5.09 -11.87
CA ARG A 109 16.78 6.22 -12.74
C ARG A 109 17.26 5.76 -14.11
N CYS A 110 17.96 4.64 -14.22
CA CYS A 110 18.35 4.06 -15.50
C CYS A 110 17.12 3.56 -16.29
N ILE A 111 16.15 2.91 -15.64
CA ILE A 111 14.89 2.47 -16.28
C ILE A 111 14.12 3.69 -16.81
N VAL A 112 13.92 4.69 -15.96
CA VAL A 112 13.27 5.96 -16.32
C VAL A 112 13.95 6.57 -17.55
N LYS A 113 15.28 6.75 -17.52
CA LYS A 113 16.05 7.32 -18.64
C LYS A 113 16.01 6.48 -19.92
N ALA A 114 15.88 5.17 -19.82
CA ALA A 114 15.80 4.30 -21.00
C ALA A 114 14.46 4.43 -21.72
N GLU A 115 13.38 4.72 -20.99
CA GLU A 115 12.05 4.99 -21.56
C GLU A 115 11.90 6.43 -22.07
N GLU A 116 12.86 7.32 -21.76
CA GLU A 116 13.00 8.65 -22.34
C GLU A 116 13.50 8.57 -23.79
N ALA A 117 12.64 8.19 -24.74
CA ALA A 117 12.90 8.42 -26.17
C ALA A 117 12.86 9.94 -26.48
N GLY A 118 13.87 10.69 -26.04
CA GLY A 118 13.98 12.14 -26.24
C GLY A 118 14.38 12.99 -25.02
N GLY A 119 14.65 12.38 -23.86
CA GLY A 119 15.38 13.05 -22.77
C GLY A 119 14.57 13.90 -21.76
N CYS A 120 13.31 13.57 -21.46
CA CYS A 120 12.67 14.07 -20.22
C CYS A 120 11.42 13.28 -19.80
N ILE A 121 11.27 12.96 -18.50
CA ILE A 121 9.99 12.60 -17.86
C ILE A 121 8.84 13.56 -18.22
N GLN A 122 9.15 14.83 -18.54
CA GLN A 122 8.18 15.82 -19.03
C GLN A 122 7.52 15.42 -20.36
N GLY A 123 8.06 14.42 -21.07
CA GLY A 123 7.43 13.81 -22.23
C GLY A 123 6.39 12.74 -21.88
N ILE A 124 6.37 12.26 -20.62
CA ILE A 124 5.45 11.22 -20.12
C ILE A 124 4.40 11.85 -19.20
N LEU A 125 4.82 12.67 -18.24
CA LEU A 125 3.94 13.44 -17.37
C LEU A 125 3.76 14.87 -17.90
N ARG A 126 2.52 15.35 -17.85
CA ARG A 126 2.19 16.72 -18.22
C ARG A 126 2.65 17.69 -17.13
N ALA A 127 2.90 18.94 -17.50
CA ALA A 127 3.38 19.96 -16.56
C ALA A 127 2.42 20.19 -15.38
N GLU A 128 1.11 20.09 -15.61
CA GLU A 128 0.09 20.18 -14.56
C GLU A 128 0.12 18.99 -13.59
N GLU A 129 0.49 17.80 -14.06
CA GLU A 129 0.62 16.60 -13.23
C GLU A 129 1.84 16.73 -12.31
N ILE A 130 2.97 17.16 -12.86
CA ILE A 130 4.19 17.43 -12.09
C ILE A 130 3.90 18.45 -10.99
N LYS A 131 3.24 19.58 -11.33
CA LYS A 131 2.88 20.61 -10.34
C LYS A 131 1.96 20.09 -9.23
N ARG A 132 0.98 19.25 -9.58
CA ARG A 132 0.07 18.62 -8.59
C ARG A 132 0.85 17.72 -7.63
N LEU A 133 1.76 16.90 -8.15
CA LEU A 133 2.58 16.00 -7.35
C LEU A 133 3.55 16.76 -6.43
N GLN A 134 4.18 17.82 -6.94
CA GLN A 134 5.01 18.72 -6.15
C GLN A 134 4.21 19.41 -5.03
N TYR A 135 2.97 19.82 -5.32
CA TYR A 135 2.07 20.41 -4.32
C TYR A 135 1.72 19.44 -3.20
N VAL A 136 1.48 18.15 -3.52
CA VAL A 136 1.21 17.12 -2.49
C VAL A 136 2.33 17.10 -1.44
N HIS A 137 3.59 17.07 -1.89
CA HIS A 137 4.74 17.11 -0.99
C HIS A 137 4.83 18.44 -0.20
N SER A 138 4.78 19.59 -0.89
CA SER A 138 4.96 20.90 -0.25
C SER A 138 3.84 21.24 0.74
N ARG A 139 2.59 20.87 0.42
CA ARG A 139 1.43 21.05 1.29
C ARG A 139 1.53 20.19 2.55
N SER A 140 1.86 18.92 2.41
CA SER A 140 2.03 18.00 3.55
C SER A 140 3.15 18.48 4.47
N LYS A 141 4.30 18.88 3.90
CA LYS A 141 5.41 19.50 4.64
C LYS A 141 4.98 20.76 5.39
N SER A 142 4.21 21.63 4.75
CA SER A 142 3.75 22.90 5.35
C SER A 142 2.80 22.66 6.53
N ILE A 143 1.83 21.76 6.40
CA ILE A 143 0.88 21.42 7.48
C ILE A 143 1.64 20.90 8.71
N ILE A 144 2.55 19.94 8.50
CA ILE A 144 3.35 19.36 9.58
C ILE A 144 4.21 20.44 10.25
N ARG A 145 4.85 21.31 9.47
CA ARG A 145 5.66 22.42 10.01
C ARG A 145 4.83 23.39 10.85
N ILE A 146 3.65 23.78 10.38
CA ILE A 146 2.75 24.71 11.10
C ILE A 146 2.36 24.11 12.45
N LEU A 147 1.93 22.85 12.46
CA LEU A 147 1.48 22.20 13.70
C LEU A 147 2.64 21.95 14.69
N LYS A 148 3.83 21.60 14.19
CA LYS A 148 5.05 21.52 15.03
C LYS A 148 5.39 22.87 15.66
N ALA A 149 5.25 23.98 14.91
CA ALA A 149 5.47 25.33 15.45
C ALA A 149 4.43 25.74 16.51
N GLU A 150 3.24 25.14 16.48
CA GLU A 150 2.20 25.29 17.51
C GLU A 150 2.39 24.34 18.71
N GLY A 151 3.51 23.63 18.78
CA GLY A 151 3.87 22.73 19.89
C GLY A 151 3.31 21.32 19.76
N ILE A 152 2.71 20.95 18.63
CA ILE A 152 2.20 19.60 18.39
C ILE A 152 3.35 18.71 17.90
N CYS A 153 3.85 17.84 18.78
CA CYS A 153 4.84 16.83 18.44
C CYS A 153 4.19 15.43 18.39
N TYR A 154 4.35 14.72 17.27
CA TYR A 154 3.89 13.33 17.13
C TYR A 154 5.04 12.35 16.85
N ASP A 155 6.28 12.84 16.76
CA ASP A 155 7.44 12.05 16.35
C ASP A 155 7.76 10.92 17.36
N ASP A 156 7.48 11.12 18.65
CA ASP A 156 7.75 10.17 19.73
C ASP A 156 6.59 9.18 19.99
N LEU A 157 5.43 9.39 19.35
CA LEU A 157 4.27 8.54 19.53
C LEU A 157 4.45 7.26 18.71
N LYS A 158 4.51 6.12 19.40
CA LYS A 158 4.56 4.80 18.76
C LYS A 158 3.19 4.14 18.65
N THR A 159 2.24 4.52 19.50
CA THR A 159 0.92 3.90 19.65
C THR A 159 -0.09 4.95 20.12
N GLY A 160 -1.39 4.62 20.06
CA GLY A 160 -2.45 5.50 20.56
C GLY A 160 -2.88 6.54 19.53
N PHE A 161 -2.76 6.19 18.25
CA PHE A 161 -3.35 6.96 17.17
C PHE A 161 -4.83 6.59 17.02
N ASP A 162 -5.60 7.51 16.44
CA ASP A 162 -6.93 7.19 15.92
C ASP A 162 -7.02 7.72 14.49
N TYR A 163 -7.95 7.17 13.72
CA TYR A 163 -8.01 7.35 12.28
C TYR A 163 -9.44 7.69 11.85
N HIS A 164 -9.57 8.32 10.68
CA HIS A 164 -10.88 8.74 10.18
C HIS A 164 -11.75 7.55 9.74
N ARG A 165 -11.14 6.38 9.47
CA ARG A 165 -11.81 5.14 9.04
C ARG A 165 -12.63 5.29 7.75
N THR A 166 -12.25 6.24 6.90
CA THR A 166 -12.87 6.47 5.59
C THR A 166 -12.23 5.59 4.51
N ASP A 167 -12.97 5.30 3.44
CA ASP A 167 -12.43 4.47 2.34
C ASP A 167 -11.24 5.13 1.64
N VAL A 168 -11.24 6.47 1.52
CA VAL A 168 -10.11 7.23 0.97
C VAL A 168 -8.86 7.07 1.84
N GLU A 169 -9.01 7.15 3.16
CA GLU A 169 -7.89 6.94 4.09
C GLU A 169 -7.35 5.50 3.96
N LYS A 170 -8.24 4.49 3.95
CA LYS A 170 -7.86 3.09 3.77
C LYS A 170 -7.13 2.85 2.44
N GLU A 171 -7.53 3.53 1.37
CA GLU A 171 -6.85 3.46 0.07
C GLU A 171 -5.42 4.03 0.16
N ILE A 172 -5.26 5.19 0.78
CA ILE A 172 -3.93 5.79 1.02
C ILE A 172 -3.06 4.88 1.86
N LEU A 173 -3.57 4.31 2.96
CA LEU A 173 -2.79 3.41 3.80
C LEU A 173 -2.24 2.22 3.02
N ARG A 174 -3.08 1.60 2.19
CA ARG A 174 -2.64 0.51 1.30
C ARG A 174 -1.55 0.98 0.34
N GLN A 175 -1.75 2.12 -0.33
CA GLN A 175 -0.76 2.68 -1.25
C GLN A 175 0.58 3.00 -0.58
N LEU A 176 0.58 3.54 0.63
CA LEU A 176 1.80 3.82 1.39
C LEU A 176 2.55 2.53 1.73
N MET A 177 1.83 1.49 2.15
CA MET A 177 2.42 0.18 2.48
C MET A 177 2.88 -0.60 1.24
N ASP A 178 2.30 -0.33 0.07
CA ASP A 178 2.70 -0.96 -1.21
C ASP A 178 3.94 -0.32 -1.86
N TYR A 179 4.48 0.78 -1.30
CA TYR A 179 5.61 1.53 -1.86
C TYR A 179 6.76 0.64 -2.38
N HIS A 180 7.34 -0.21 -1.51
CA HIS A 180 8.47 -1.09 -1.89
C HIS A 180 8.10 -2.10 -2.97
N ARG A 181 6.85 -2.57 -2.95
CA ARG A 181 6.38 -3.52 -3.96
C ARG A 181 6.21 -2.84 -5.31
N MET A 182 5.70 -1.61 -5.36
CA MET A 182 5.59 -0.86 -6.62
C MET A 182 6.97 -0.63 -7.23
N ILE A 183 7.96 -0.34 -6.39
CA ILE A 183 9.37 -0.27 -6.80
C ILE A 183 9.84 -1.60 -7.41
N GLN A 184 9.66 -2.72 -6.70
CA GLN A 184 10.02 -4.05 -7.21
C GLN A 184 9.32 -4.38 -8.54
N MET A 185 8.03 -4.06 -8.67
CA MET A 185 7.30 -4.27 -9.91
C MET A 185 7.86 -3.45 -11.08
N THR A 186 8.25 -2.19 -10.85
CA THR A 186 8.94 -1.36 -11.84
C THR A 186 10.25 -2.01 -12.30
N PHE A 187 11.02 -2.60 -11.38
CA PHE A 187 12.24 -3.33 -11.72
C PHE A 187 11.98 -4.58 -12.56
N GLU A 188 11.08 -5.44 -12.10
CA GLU A 188 10.79 -6.72 -12.75
C GLU A 188 10.23 -6.53 -14.15
N LYS A 189 9.36 -5.53 -14.33
CA LYS A 189 8.73 -5.22 -15.61
C LYS A 189 9.56 -4.31 -16.50
N ARG A 190 10.57 -3.65 -15.93
CA ARG A 190 11.35 -2.59 -16.59
C ARG A 190 10.46 -1.52 -17.22
N ASP A 191 9.41 -1.12 -16.50
CA ASP A 191 8.40 -0.17 -16.97
C ASP A 191 8.20 0.93 -15.92
N CYS A 192 8.59 2.16 -16.28
CA CYS A 192 8.49 3.30 -15.36
C CYS A 192 7.05 3.80 -15.20
N LYS A 193 6.13 3.47 -16.11
CA LYS A 193 4.72 3.88 -16.02
C LYS A 193 4.07 3.32 -14.76
N ILE A 194 4.48 2.14 -14.31
CA ILE A 194 4.05 1.55 -13.03
C ILE A 194 4.28 2.53 -11.87
N LEU A 195 5.44 3.18 -11.84
CA LEU A 195 5.80 4.14 -10.79
C LEU A 195 5.04 5.46 -10.95
N LEU A 196 4.87 5.92 -12.20
CA LEU A 196 4.16 7.16 -12.50
C LEU A 196 2.66 7.05 -12.18
N GLU A 197 2.01 5.96 -12.56
CA GLU A 197 0.61 5.67 -12.25
C GLU A 197 0.40 5.55 -10.74
N TYR A 198 1.30 4.88 -10.02
CA TYR A 198 1.28 4.82 -8.56
C TYR A 198 1.35 6.21 -7.94
N MET A 199 2.29 7.03 -8.39
CA MET A 199 2.50 8.39 -7.90
C MET A 199 1.29 9.30 -8.16
N LEU A 200 0.70 9.23 -9.37
CA LEU A 200 -0.50 9.98 -9.73
C LEU A 200 -1.71 9.56 -8.90
N THR A 201 -1.87 8.25 -8.65
CA THR A 201 -2.97 7.72 -7.84
C THR A 201 -2.83 8.15 -6.38
N LEU A 202 -1.62 8.09 -5.80
CA LEU A 202 -1.34 8.60 -4.46
C LEU A 202 -1.60 10.11 -4.35
N GLY A 203 -1.20 10.88 -5.37
CA GLY A 203 -1.48 12.30 -5.45
C GLY A 203 -2.98 12.60 -5.47
N ALA A 204 -3.75 11.90 -6.30
CA ALA A 204 -5.21 12.04 -6.36
C ALA A 204 -5.89 11.63 -5.03
N GLY A 205 -5.41 10.56 -4.40
CA GLY A 205 -5.81 10.14 -3.05
C GLY A 205 -5.60 11.25 -2.02
N PHE A 206 -4.42 11.87 -2.02
CA PHE A 206 -4.11 13.00 -1.13
C PHE A 206 -5.11 14.14 -1.26
N TYR A 207 -5.48 14.57 -2.47
CA TYR A 207 -6.44 15.68 -2.63
C TYR A 207 -7.80 15.34 -2.02
N ARG A 208 -8.33 14.14 -2.29
CA ARG A 208 -9.60 13.67 -1.71
C ARG A 208 -9.53 13.57 -0.18
N TYR A 209 -8.41 13.11 0.35
CA TYR A 209 -8.21 12.99 1.80
C TYR A 209 -8.06 14.36 2.48
N HIS A 210 -7.18 15.21 1.95
CA HIS A 210 -6.89 16.54 2.50
C HIS A 210 -8.12 17.47 2.46
N GLU A 211 -8.91 17.44 1.39
CA GLU A 211 -10.12 18.26 1.27
C GLU A 211 -11.15 17.96 2.37
N GLY A 212 -11.23 16.70 2.81
CA GLY A 212 -12.11 16.28 3.90
C GLY A 212 -11.63 16.66 5.31
N ILE A 213 -10.44 17.23 5.47
CA ILE A 213 -9.82 17.44 6.79
C ILE A 213 -9.80 18.92 7.19
N LEU A 214 -10.50 19.22 8.29
CA LEU A 214 -10.38 20.49 8.99
C LEU A 214 -9.37 20.36 10.14
N PHE A 215 -8.07 20.53 9.88
CA PHE A 215 -7.01 20.34 10.88
C PHE A 215 -7.20 21.13 12.19
N ARG A 216 -7.82 22.32 12.12
CA ARG A 216 -8.06 23.18 13.27
C ARG A 216 -9.11 22.63 14.26
N SER A 217 -9.99 21.73 13.81
CA SER A 217 -11.00 21.12 14.68
C SER A 217 -10.56 19.77 15.25
N LEU A 218 -9.48 19.18 14.73
CA LEU A 218 -8.99 17.89 15.18
C LEU A 218 -8.34 17.98 16.57
N LYS A 219 -8.55 16.92 17.35
CA LYS A 219 -7.94 16.73 18.66
C LYS A 219 -7.23 15.38 18.69
N SER A 220 -6.28 15.23 19.62
CA SER A 220 -5.70 13.93 19.95
C SER A 220 -6.80 12.96 20.42
N PRO A 221 -6.74 11.67 20.06
CA PRO A 221 -5.68 10.98 19.29
C PRO A 221 -5.80 11.10 17.75
N LEU A 222 -6.96 11.50 17.23
CA LEU A 222 -7.23 11.54 15.79
C LEU A 222 -6.26 12.46 15.03
N LEU A 223 -5.96 13.65 15.57
CA LEU A 223 -4.99 14.58 14.98
C LEU A 223 -3.64 13.91 14.70
N TYR A 224 -3.16 13.07 15.61
CA TYR A 224 -1.87 12.40 15.46
C TYR A 224 -1.91 11.33 14.36
N GLY A 225 -2.99 10.56 14.26
CA GLY A 225 -3.18 9.62 13.17
C GLY A 225 -3.26 10.32 11.81
N THR A 226 -4.02 11.42 11.73
CA THR A 226 -4.08 12.26 10.52
C THR A 226 -2.69 12.75 10.10
N LEU A 227 -1.88 13.22 11.06
CA LEU A 227 -0.51 13.67 10.79
C LEU A 227 0.42 12.54 10.36
N ARG A 228 0.27 11.35 10.97
CA ARG A 228 1.02 10.15 10.61
C ARG A 228 0.77 9.75 9.14
N VAL A 229 -0.48 9.80 8.69
CA VAL A 229 -0.85 9.57 7.29
C VAL A 229 -0.25 10.63 6.37
N MET A 230 -0.41 11.92 6.71
CA MET A 230 0.15 13.04 5.93
C MET A 230 1.67 12.95 5.81
N ASP A 231 2.36 12.53 6.86
CA ASP A 231 3.80 12.40 6.86
C ASP A 231 4.27 11.21 6.02
N GLY A 232 3.53 10.09 6.05
CA GLY A 232 3.74 8.97 5.15
C GLY A 232 3.63 9.38 3.68
N ILE A 233 2.58 10.14 3.32
CA ILE A 233 2.42 10.70 1.96
C ILE A 233 3.60 11.61 1.62
N ARG A 234 3.99 12.51 2.52
CA ARG A 234 5.13 13.42 2.33
C ARG A 234 6.42 12.65 2.04
N LEU A 235 6.73 11.64 2.83
CA LEU A 235 7.97 10.86 2.72
C LEU A 235 8.02 10.06 1.41
N VAL A 236 6.95 9.33 1.08
CA VAL A 236 6.85 8.57 -0.17
C VAL A 236 6.90 9.51 -1.38
N MET A 237 6.10 10.58 -1.39
CA MET A 237 6.06 11.53 -2.50
C MET A 237 7.40 12.23 -2.72
N LYS A 238 8.08 12.63 -1.64
CA LYS A 238 9.44 13.18 -1.72
C LYS A 238 10.39 12.19 -2.39
N ASP A 239 10.35 10.93 -1.96
CA ASP A 239 11.27 9.93 -2.47
C ASP A 239 11.05 9.64 -3.95
N LEU A 240 9.79 9.55 -4.38
CA LEU A 240 9.41 9.39 -5.78
C LEU A 240 9.86 10.58 -6.63
N LEU A 241 9.64 11.82 -6.18
CA LEU A 241 10.13 13.02 -6.87
C LEU A 241 11.66 12.99 -7.02
N ASP A 242 12.38 12.64 -5.94
CA ASP A 242 13.84 12.55 -5.94
C ASP A 242 14.36 11.44 -6.90
N ILE A 243 13.66 10.30 -6.98
CA ILE A 243 13.97 9.21 -7.91
C ILE A 243 13.75 9.65 -9.36
N LEU A 244 12.66 10.37 -9.63
CA LEU A 244 12.31 10.89 -10.95
C LEU A 244 13.15 12.12 -11.34
N GLY A 245 14.03 12.61 -10.45
CA GLY A 245 14.81 13.83 -10.70
C GLY A 245 13.96 15.08 -10.84
N LEU A 246 12.75 15.07 -10.27
CA LEU A 246 11.85 16.21 -10.22
C LEU A 246 12.10 16.99 -8.94
N ASP A 247 12.15 18.32 -9.05
CA ASP A 247 12.27 19.16 -7.86
C ASP A 247 11.10 18.89 -6.91
N ALA A 248 11.39 18.87 -5.61
CA ALA A 248 10.40 18.90 -4.54
C ALA A 248 10.38 20.32 -3.94
N PRO A 249 9.75 21.31 -4.62
CA PRO A 249 9.88 22.72 -4.27
C PRO A 249 9.45 23.01 -2.84
N GLU A 250 10.23 23.87 -2.17
CA GLU A 250 10.04 24.16 -0.74
C GLU A 250 8.88 25.12 -0.46
N LYS A 251 8.35 25.80 -1.48
CA LYS A 251 7.24 26.76 -1.39
C LYS A 251 6.34 26.63 -2.63
N SER A 252 5.03 26.53 -2.39
CA SER A 252 3.98 26.79 -3.37
C SER A 252 3.69 28.28 -3.44
#